data_AF-A0A7X8AAS5-F1
#
_entry.id   AF-A0A7X8AAS5-F1
#
_cell.length_a   1.000
_cell.length_b   1.000
_cell.length_c   1.000
_cell.angle_alpha   90.00
_cell.angle_beta   90.00
_cell.angle_gamma   90.00
#
_symmetry.space_group_name_H-M   'P 1'
#
loop_
_entity.id
_entity.type
_entity.pdbx_description
1 polymer ?
#
loop_
_entity_poly.entity_id
_entity_poly.type
_entity_poly.pdbx_seq_one_letter_code
_entity_poly.pdbx_strand_id
1 'polypeptide(L)'
;MAGLAAIFGSGAMTNSIAEIRDMDVLLLIGTNTKESHPVIANQMVKAKRRGARIIVADPRRVPMTRFADIHLRLKPGTDVALLNGIAHVILREQLHDAGFIRDHTSGFEPWQSSIAAYTPEAVEKITGVPAEAIIAAARMYGSSRKAGIFYTMGITQHSTGTDNVRAIANLALLTGNIGRANTGVNPLRGQNNVQGASDAAALPDVLPGYHKIVIPENLVKFEKTWGVSLPSRPGMTSTEMIPAAREGRLKALFVMGENPVVTEPDMTHTIEALQRLDFLVVQDIFLTETAQLADVVLPAACFAEKDGTFTNTERKVQRVRKAVSPPGNARDDLSILLQLSARLGYPMQTTSPADILAEFGSLWPALAGISHERLERGGIQWPCPSAEHPGTPHLYAQGFGTGMAPFSPVEFAAPAEVVDDEYTFVLTTGRNLMQYHTGSMTRRVGQIEQKSGSPYVELSPADAKRLAIAQGETVEVASRRGS
;
A
#
# COMPACT_ATOMS: atom_id res chain seq x y z
N MET A 1 -11.92 -8.16 6.74
CA MET A 1 -11.24 -6.84 6.72
C MET A 1 -10.05 -6.88 7.65
N ALA A 2 -8.92 -6.37 7.19
CA ALA A 2 -7.66 -6.30 7.94
C ALA A 2 -7.11 -4.87 7.93
N GLY A 3 -6.09 -4.62 8.76
CA GLY A 3 -5.37 -3.35 8.84
C GLY A 3 -6.29 -2.15 9.15
N LEU A 4 -6.05 -1.01 8.49
CA LEU A 4 -6.79 0.24 8.74
C LEU A 4 -8.28 0.14 8.46
N ALA A 5 -8.70 -0.67 7.48
CA ALA A 5 -10.11 -0.81 7.15
C ALA A 5 -10.93 -1.40 8.32
N ALA A 6 -10.31 -2.27 9.13
CA ALA A 6 -10.95 -2.82 10.32
C ALA A 6 -11.10 -1.79 11.46
N ILE A 7 -10.33 -0.70 11.44
CA ILE A 7 -10.27 0.29 12.52
C ILE A 7 -11.02 1.56 12.15
N PHE A 8 -10.73 2.12 10.97
CA PHE A 8 -11.29 3.39 10.51
C PHE A 8 -12.38 3.23 9.43
N GLY A 9 -12.64 2.00 8.97
CA GLY A 9 -13.58 1.72 7.89
C GLY A 9 -13.03 1.93 6.48
N SER A 10 -11.77 2.36 6.32
CA SER A 10 -11.08 2.44 5.03
C SER A 10 -9.59 2.17 5.15
N GLY A 11 -9.02 1.54 4.12
CA GLY A 11 -7.58 1.28 3.97
C GLY A 11 -6.82 2.35 3.18
N ALA A 12 -7.45 3.48 2.90
CA ALA A 12 -6.84 4.58 2.16
C ALA A 12 -5.99 5.47 3.07
N MET A 13 -5.12 6.29 2.46
CA MET A 13 -4.50 7.43 3.15
C MET A 13 -5.58 8.29 3.81
N THR A 14 -5.38 8.80 5.01
CA THR A 14 -6.43 9.59 5.69
C THR A 14 -6.44 11.06 5.30
N ASN A 15 -5.29 11.62 4.91
CA ASN A 15 -5.13 13.05 4.60
C ASN A 15 -4.61 13.24 3.17
N SER A 16 -4.54 14.49 2.71
CA SER A 16 -4.00 14.83 1.40
C SER A 16 -2.47 14.97 1.43
N ILE A 17 -1.83 14.80 0.27
CA ILE A 17 -0.40 15.07 0.07
C ILE A 17 -0.09 16.56 0.31
N ALA A 18 -1.04 17.44 0.03
CA ALA A 18 -0.87 18.89 0.21
C ALA A 18 -0.71 19.27 1.69
N GLU A 19 -1.41 18.60 2.59
CA GLU A 19 -1.38 18.84 4.04
C GLU A 19 -0.03 18.48 4.69
N ILE A 20 0.78 17.61 4.06
CA ILE A 20 2.09 17.19 4.59
C ILE A 20 2.99 18.38 4.91
N ARG A 21 2.95 19.41 4.06
CA ARG A 21 3.80 20.60 4.18
C ARG A 21 3.55 21.39 5.47
N ASP A 22 2.35 21.26 6.03
CA ASP A 22 1.84 22.07 7.14
C ASP A 22 1.68 21.24 8.44
N MET A 23 2.31 20.06 8.49
CA MET A 23 2.47 19.21 9.68
C MET A 23 3.67 19.65 10.54
N ASP A 24 3.56 19.46 11.85
CA ASP A 24 4.64 19.77 12.81
C ASP A 24 5.57 18.58 13.04
N VAL A 25 5.05 17.35 12.92
CA VAL A 25 5.83 16.11 13.10
C VAL A 25 5.48 15.08 12.04
N LEU A 26 6.50 14.46 11.44
CA LEU A 26 6.36 13.39 10.46
C LEU A 26 7.03 12.13 11.00
N LEU A 27 6.26 11.08 11.27
CA LEU A 27 6.78 9.74 11.57
C LEU A 27 6.82 8.92 10.28
N LEU A 28 8.01 8.69 9.76
CA LEU A 28 8.25 7.86 8.58
C LEU A 28 8.69 6.47 9.04
N ILE A 29 7.85 5.45 8.89
CA ILE A 29 8.15 4.09 9.38
C ILE A 29 8.05 3.06 8.24
N GLY A 30 9.09 2.25 8.07
CA GLY A 30 9.14 1.23 7.02
C GLY A 30 8.92 1.82 5.63
N THR A 31 9.56 2.97 5.34
CA THR A 31 9.40 3.69 4.06
C THR A 31 10.68 4.37 3.60
N ASN A 32 11.07 4.06 2.36
CA ASN A 32 12.06 4.81 1.60
C ASN A 32 11.37 5.81 0.65
N THR A 33 10.71 6.80 1.24
CA THR A 33 9.81 7.72 0.53
C THR A 33 10.51 8.50 -0.59
N LYS A 34 11.81 8.83 -0.43
CA LYS A 34 12.52 9.64 -1.44
C LYS A 34 12.77 8.90 -2.74
N GLU A 35 12.92 7.58 -2.68
CA GLU A 35 13.09 6.75 -3.87
C GLU A 35 11.76 6.20 -4.38
N SER A 36 10.83 5.90 -3.47
CA SER A 36 9.54 5.29 -3.83
C SER A 36 8.47 6.32 -4.22
N HIS A 37 8.48 7.50 -3.61
CA HIS A 37 7.50 8.57 -3.82
C HIS A 37 8.17 9.96 -3.80
N PRO A 38 9.05 10.29 -4.77
CA PRO A 38 9.88 11.50 -4.73
C PRO A 38 9.07 12.80 -4.57
N VAL A 39 7.88 12.88 -5.17
CA VAL A 39 6.99 14.05 -5.06
C VAL A 39 6.44 14.23 -3.64
N ILE A 40 6.13 13.13 -2.96
CA ILE A 40 5.68 13.15 -1.55
C ILE A 40 6.86 13.53 -0.64
N ALA A 41 8.04 12.95 -0.88
CA ALA A 41 9.25 13.33 -0.15
C ALA A 41 9.58 14.82 -0.29
N ASN A 42 9.31 15.42 -1.45
CA ASN A 42 9.47 16.86 -1.64
C ASN A 42 8.53 17.68 -0.73
N GLN A 43 7.30 17.22 -0.46
CA GLN A 43 6.42 17.88 0.52
C GLN A 43 6.95 17.73 1.94
N MET A 44 7.48 16.56 2.30
CA MET A 44 8.11 16.32 3.61
C MET A 44 9.33 17.22 3.82
N VAL A 45 10.17 17.39 2.80
CA VAL A 45 11.32 18.32 2.86
C VAL A 45 10.86 19.77 2.97
N LYS A 46 9.76 20.16 2.31
CA LYS A 46 9.16 21.49 2.49
C LYS A 46 8.64 21.69 3.91
N ALA A 47 8.01 20.68 4.52
CA ALA A 47 7.60 20.71 5.92
C ALA A 47 8.82 20.90 6.85
N LYS A 48 9.89 20.12 6.64
CA LYS A 48 11.15 20.27 7.40
C LYS A 48 11.73 21.69 7.31
N ARG A 49 11.73 22.29 6.12
CA ARG A 49 12.17 23.68 5.92
C ARG A 49 11.29 24.72 6.63
N ARG A 50 10.03 24.37 6.94
CA ARG A 50 9.10 25.19 7.73
C ARG A 50 9.18 24.94 9.23
N GLY A 51 10.06 24.04 9.68
CA GLY A 51 10.27 23.73 11.09
C GLY A 51 9.69 22.40 11.56
N ALA A 52 9.06 21.61 10.67
CA ALA A 52 8.57 20.29 11.03
C ALA A 52 9.72 19.38 11.49
N ARG A 53 9.46 18.53 12.49
CA ARG A 53 10.40 17.50 12.93
C ARG A 53 10.10 16.16 12.27
N ILE A 54 11.13 15.39 11.96
CA ILE A 54 11.04 14.12 11.24
C ILE A 54 11.64 13.00 12.10
N ILE A 55 10.85 11.97 12.34
CA ILE A 55 11.29 10.69 12.90
C ILE A 55 11.35 9.70 11.74
N VAL A 56 12.47 9.02 11.56
CA VAL A 56 12.59 7.89 10.61
C VAL A 56 12.79 6.61 11.41
N ALA A 57 11.90 5.63 11.24
CA ALA A 57 12.03 4.28 11.76
C ALA A 57 12.26 3.31 10.60
N ASP A 58 13.53 2.96 10.38
CA ASP A 58 13.97 2.10 9.28
C ASP A 58 15.31 1.45 9.65
N PRO A 59 15.52 0.15 9.43
CA PRO A 59 16.81 -0.51 9.69
C PRO A 59 17.95 0.08 8.85
N ARG A 60 17.64 0.61 7.66
CA ARG A 60 18.60 1.18 6.71
C ARG A 60 18.71 2.68 6.89
N ARG A 61 19.85 3.24 6.47
CA ARG A 61 20.04 4.69 6.34
C ARG A 61 19.45 5.17 5.02
N VAL A 62 18.12 5.13 4.89
CA VAL A 62 17.41 5.60 3.70
C VAL A 62 17.64 7.11 3.48
N PRO A 63 17.50 7.65 2.25
CA PRO A 63 17.79 9.07 1.98
C PRO A 63 17.05 10.09 2.85
N MET A 64 15.87 9.75 3.38
CA MET A 64 15.13 10.62 4.31
C MET A 64 15.81 10.77 5.69
N THR A 65 16.70 9.85 6.09
CA THR A 65 17.47 9.96 7.34
C THR A 65 18.34 11.22 7.40
N ARG A 66 18.76 11.77 6.25
CA ARG A 66 19.49 13.04 6.17
C ARG A 66 18.70 14.26 6.67
N PHE A 67 17.37 14.14 6.73
CA PHE A 67 16.47 15.19 7.21
C PHE A 67 15.86 14.86 8.58
N ALA A 68 16.16 13.67 9.12
CA ALA A 68 15.58 13.18 10.36
C ALA A 68 16.20 13.88 11.57
N ASP A 69 15.35 14.23 12.52
CA ASP A 69 15.75 14.63 13.86
C ASP A 69 16.05 13.40 14.73
N ILE A 70 15.35 12.29 14.49
CA ILE A 70 15.56 10.99 15.15
C ILE A 70 15.54 9.87 14.11
N HIS A 71 16.56 9.00 14.12
CA HIS A 71 16.58 7.76 13.34
C HIS A 71 16.52 6.54 14.28
N LEU A 72 15.38 5.86 14.29
CA LEU A 72 15.13 4.63 15.04
C LEU A 72 15.53 3.43 14.17
N ARG A 73 16.77 2.97 14.32
CA ARG A 73 17.35 1.91 13.49
C ARG A 73 17.08 0.52 14.06
N LEU A 74 15.80 0.14 14.04
CA LEU A 74 15.29 -1.13 14.57
C LEU A 74 15.77 -2.36 13.80
N LYS A 75 15.77 -3.51 14.46
CA LYS A 75 15.90 -4.83 13.80
C LYS A 75 14.67 -5.10 12.94
N PRO A 76 14.81 -5.59 11.69
CA PRO A 76 13.67 -5.91 10.83
C PRO A 76 12.64 -6.81 11.51
N GLY A 77 11.35 -6.43 11.42
CA GLY A 77 10.23 -7.20 11.98
C GLY A 77 9.96 -7.00 13.46
N THR A 78 10.59 -6.02 14.10
CA THR A 78 10.34 -5.64 15.50
C THR A 78 9.42 -4.43 15.65
N ASP A 79 8.65 -4.10 14.61
CA ASP A 79 7.86 -2.88 14.47
C ASP A 79 6.77 -2.74 15.55
N VAL A 80 6.02 -3.81 15.87
CA VAL A 80 5.04 -3.81 16.97
C VAL A 80 5.70 -3.43 18.29
N ALA A 81 6.87 -4.00 18.60
CA ALA A 81 7.57 -3.70 19.85
C ALA A 81 7.98 -2.22 19.91
N LEU A 82 8.51 -1.67 18.82
CA LEU A 82 8.86 -0.25 18.76
C LEU A 82 7.64 0.66 18.95
N LEU A 83 6.55 0.39 18.23
CA LEU A 83 5.33 1.20 18.29
C LEU A 83 4.65 1.13 19.67
N ASN A 84 4.60 -0.05 20.28
CA ASN A 84 4.10 -0.22 21.65
C ASN A 84 5.00 0.48 22.67
N GLY A 85 6.33 0.47 22.48
CA GLY A 85 7.27 1.22 23.33
C GLY A 85 7.08 2.73 23.25
N ILE A 86 6.85 3.25 22.04
CA ILE A 86 6.52 4.67 21.84
C ILE A 86 5.19 5.00 22.54
N ALA A 87 4.16 4.18 22.34
CA ALA A 87 2.85 4.37 22.97
C ALA A 87 2.91 4.28 24.51
N HIS A 88 3.71 3.36 25.04
CA HIS A 88 3.95 3.21 26.48
C HIS A 88 4.47 4.50 27.10
N VAL A 89 5.47 5.14 26.48
CA VAL A 89 6.03 6.41 26.97
C VAL A 89 5.00 7.55 26.87
N ILE A 90 4.22 7.63 25.78
CA ILE A 90 3.17 8.64 25.61
C ILE A 90 2.11 8.53 26.72
N LEU A 91 1.72 7.31 27.10
CA LEU A 91 0.80 7.08 28.22
C LEU A 91 1.43 7.45 29.55
N ARG A 92 2.63 6.94 29.84
CA ARG A 92 3.37 7.18 31.08
C ARG A 92 3.56 8.68 31.35
N GLU A 93 3.84 9.45 30.30
CA GLU A 93 4.09 10.90 30.39
C GLU A 93 2.82 11.74 30.13
N GLN A 94 1.64 11.12 30.04
CA GLN A 94 0.35 11.79 29.86
C GLN A 94 0.29 12.72 28.63
N LEU A 95 0.96 12.35 27.54
CA LEU A 95 1.00 13.11 26.28
C LEU A 95 -0.19 12.78 25.35
N HIS A 96 -0.97 11.76 25.69
CA HIS A 96 -2.14 11.30 24.95
C HIS A 96 -3.28 12.32 24.96
N ASP A 97 -4.23 12.17 24.04
CA ASP A 97 -5.44 13.00 23.98
C ASP A 97 -6.61 12.30 24.68
N ALA A 98 -6.74 12.52 25.99
CA ALA A 98 -7.76 11.87 26.81
C ALA A 98 -9.20 12.21 26.38
N GLY A 99 -9.44 13.43 25.88
CA GLY A 99 -10.74 13.83 25.35
C GLY A 99 -11.09 13.07 24.09
N PHE A 100 -10.16 13.03 23.14
CA PHE A 100 -10.35 12.27 21.90
C PHE A 100 -10.57 10.79 22.15
N ILE A 101 -9.79 10.18 23.05
CA ILE A 101 -9.92 8.76 23.41
C ILE A 101 -11.33 8.48 23.94
N ARG A 102 -11.80 9.26 24.92
CA ARG A 102 -13.13 9.10 25.52
C ARG A 102 -14.25 9.24 24.48
N ASP A 103 -14.15 10.22 23.60
CA ASP A 103 -15.28 10.63 22.74
C ASP A 103 -15.32 9.86 21.40
N HIS A 104 -14.20 9.30 20.94
CA HIS A 104 -14.07 8.75 19.59
C HIS A 104 -13.48 7.34 19.50
N THR A 105 -13.08 6.73 20.61
CA THR A 105 -12.41 5.41 20.59
C THR A 105 -13.06 4.39 21.51
N SER A 106 -12.83 3.11 21.24
CA SER A 106 -13.26 2.00 22.10
C SER A 106 -12.11 1.04 22.41
N GLY A 107 -12.21 0.26 23.48
CA GLY A 107 -11.20 -0.76 23.82
C GLY A 107 -9.88 -0.21 24.34
N PHE A 108 -9.85 1.01 24.89
CA PHE A 108 -8.63 1.66 25.37
C PHE A 108 -7.98 0.91 26.54
N GLU A 109 -8.75 0.51 27.56
CA GLU A 109 -8.22 -0.11 28.79
C GLU A 109 -7.59 -1.50 28.55
N PRO A 110 -8.21 -2.42 27.77
CA PRO A 110 -7.57 -3.66 27.38
C PRO A 110 -6.28 -3.43 26.59
N TRP A 111 -6.28 -2.46 25.67
CA TRP A 111 -5.09 -2.13 24.89
C TRP A 111 -3.98 -1.50 25.75
N GLN A 112 -4.31 -0.56 26.63
CA GLN A 112 -3.37 0.03 27.59
C GLN A 112 -2.69 -1.06 28.43
N SER A 113 -3.48 -2.02 28.92
CA SER A 113 -2.96 -3.14 29.70
C SER A 113 -1.99 -4.00 28.88
N SER A 114 -2.31 -4.24 27.59
CA SER A 114 -1.46 -5.03 26.70
C SER A 114 -0.07 -4.41 26.44
N ILE A 115 0.06 -3.08 26.52
CA ILE A 115 1.34 -2.40 26.26
C ILE A 115 2.16 -2.10 27.53
N ALA A 116 1.66 -2.49 28.71
CA ALA A 116 2.32 -2.19 29.99
C ALA A 116 3.75 -2.77 30.06
N ALA A 117 3.98 -3.95 29.47
CA ALA A 117 5.27 -4.62 29.46
C ALA A 117 6.29 -4.01 28.47
N TYR A 118 5.87 -3.12 27.58
CA TYR A 118 6.72 -2.52 26.55
C TYR A 118 7.44 -1.27 27.08
N THR A 119 8.14 -1.40 28.20
CA THR A 119 8.99 -0.29 28.68
C THR A 119 10.13 -0.03 27.66
N PRO A 120 10.67 1.19 27.58
CA PRO A 120 11.78 1.50 26.68
C PRO A 120 12.95 0.52 26.77
N GLU A 121 13.28 0.06 27.98
CA GLU A 121 14.38 -0.88 28.24
C GLU A 121 14.05 -2.31 27.76
N ALA A 122 12.78 -2.74 27.88
CA ALA A 122 12.33 -4.00 27.32
C ALA A 122 12.35 -3.97 25.78
N VAL A 123 11.87 -2.86 25.21
CA VAL A 123 11.81 -2.65 23.76
C VAL A 123 13.20 -2.49 23.15
N GLU A 124 14.16 -1.90 23.85
CA GLU A 124 15.56 -1.84 23.42
C GLU A 124 16.16 -3.24 23.19
N LYS A 125 15.89 -4.19 24.09
CA LYS A 125 16.36 -5.58 23.94
C LYS A 125 15.81 -6.26 22.68
N ILE A 126 14.53 -6.03 22.39
CA ILE A 126 13.84 -6.60 21.22
C ILE A 126 14.33 -5.94 19.94
N THR A 127 14.22 -4.61 19.88
CA THR A 127 14.39 -3.81 18.65
C THR A 127 15.83 -3.45 18.36
N GLY A 128 16.71 -3.43 19.36
CA GLY A 128 18.05 -2.84 19.28
C GLY A 128 18.07 -1.30 19.21
N VAL A 129 16.92 -0.64 19.35
CA VAL A 129 16.83 0.82 19.40
C VAL A 129 17.07 1.29 20.83
N PRO A 130 18.01 2.22 21.09
CA PRO A 130 18.27 2.71 22.45
C PRO A 130 17.00 3.27 23.12
N ALA A 131 16.78 2.94 24.40
CA ALA A 131 15.64 3.40 25.18
C ALA A 131 15.46 4.92 25.12
N GLU A 132 16.54 5.68 25.21
CA GLU A 132 16.53 7.14 25.11
C GLU A 132 15.99 7.65 23.76
N ALA A 133 16.30 6.96 22.66
CA ALA A 133 15.78 7.31 21.34
C ALA A 133 14.28 7.02 21.22
N ILE A 134 13.80 5.93 21.83
CA ILE A 134 12.36 5.60 21.93
C ILE A 134 11.63 6.68 22.71
N ILE A 135 12.17 7.09 23.87
CA ILE A 135 11.60 8.15 24.71
C ILE A 135 11.56 9.49 23.96
N ALA A 136 12.66 9.85 23.29
CA ALA A 136 12.73 11.08 22.50
C ALA A 136 11.71 11.10 21.34
N ALA A 137 11.53 9.97 20.64
CA ALA A 137 10.54 9.84 19.59
C ALA A 137 9.11 9.93 20.13
N ALA A 138 8.83 9.28 21.25
CA ALA A 138 7.54 9.33 21.93
C ALA A 138 7.17 10.75 22.37
N ARG A 139 8.10 11.49 22.98
CA ARG A 139 7.90 12.90 23.32
C ARG A 139 7.69 13.75 22.07
N MET A 140 8.49 13.55 21.04
CA MET A 140 8.37 14.32 19.80
C MET A 140 7.01 14.12 19.14
N TYR A 141 6.56 12.88 18.97
CA TYR A 141 5.28 12.57 18.34
C TYR A 141 4.10 12.89 19.25
N GLY A 142 4.12 12.43 20.51
CA GLY A 142 3.03 12.56 21.47
C GLY A 142 2.69 13.99 21.86
N SER A 143 3.66 14.90 21.88
CA SER A 143 3.42 16.31 22.19
C SER A 143 2.83 17.12 21.01
N SER A 144 2.75 16.56 19.81
CA SER A 144 2.19 17.26 18.65
C SER A 144 0.70 16.95 18.45
N ARG A 145 -0.04 17.94 17.94
CA ARG A 145 -1.44 17.81 17.49
C ARG A 145 -1.60 17.99 15.98
N LYS A 146 -0.48 18.08 15.25
CA LYS A 146 -0.36 18.08 13.79
C LYS A 146 0.72 17.09 13.36
N ALA A 147 0.60 15.86 13.84
CA ALA A 147 1.52 14.77 13.50
C ALA A 147 0.90 13.85 12.44
N GLY A 148 1.72 13.44 11.46
CA GLY A 148 1.33 12.45 10.46
C GLY A 148 2.24 11.23 10.51
N ILE A 149 1.66 10.03 10.39
CA ILE A 149 2.40 8.77 10.21
C ILE A 149 2.38 8.40 8.74
N PHE A 150 3.52 8.02 8.18
CA PHE A 150 3.68 7.60 6.78
C PHE A 150 4.41 6.27 6.73
N TYR A 151 3.80 5.28 6.05
CA TYR A 151 4.35 3.94 6.02
C TYR A 151 4.12 3.21 4.70
N THR A 152 4.91 2.17 4.45
CA THR A 152 4.82 1.35 3.22
C THR A 152 5.02 -0.14 3.47
N MET A 153 5.88 -0.77 2.66
CA MET A 153 6.11 -2.20 2.61
C MET A 153 6.93 -2.71 3.79
N GLY A 154 7.80 -1.88 4.38
CA GLY A 154 8.50 -2.23 5.62
C GLY A 154 7.60 -2.35 6.85
N ILE A 155 6.29 -2.18 6.67
CA ILE A 155 5.26 -2.44 7.68
C ILE A 155 4.35 -3.59 7.23
N THR A 156 3.98 -3.61 5.94
CA THR A 156 2.92 -4.50 5.42
C THR A 156 3.45 -5.84 4.90
N GLN A 157 4.70 -5.93 4.44
CA GLN A 157 5.30 -7.16 3.90
C GLN A 157 6.05 -7.94 5.01
N HIS A 158 5.31 -8.23 6.09
CA HIS A 158 5.75 -9.03 7.22
C HIS A 158 4.67 -10.06 7.55
N SER A 159 5.04 -11.18 8.17
CA SER A 159 4.07 -12.16 8.71
C SER A 159 3.07 -11.52 9.68
N THR A 160 3.48 -10.43 10.35
CA THR A 160 2.69 -9.63 11.31
C THR A 160 2.22 -8.30 10.72
N GLY A 161 2.17 -8.15 9.38
CA GLY A 161 1.92 -6.85 8.75
C GLY A 161 0.58 -6.21 9.13
N THR A 162 -0.45 -7.00 9.38
CA THR A 162 -1.74 -6.51 9.89
C THR A 162 -1.61 -5.90 11.29
N ASP A 163 -0.80 -6.51 12.15
CA ASP A 163 -0.59 -6.06 13.53
C ASP A 163 0.30 -4.81 13.57
N ASN A 164 1.28 -4.71 12.69
CA ASN A 164 2.07 -3.49 12.50
C ASN A 164 1.15 -2.30 12.14
N VAL A 165 0.20 -2.50 11.21
CA VAL A 165 -0.77 -1.47 10.82
C VAL A 165 -1.71 -1.10 11.96
N ARG A 166 -2.15 -2.08 12.76
CA ARG A 166 -2.95 -1.85 13.98
C ARG A 166 -2.20 -1.04 15.02
N ALA A 167 -0.93 -1.35 15.26
CA ALA A 167 -0.08 -0.59 16.17
C ALA A 167 0.11 0.87 15.73
N ILE A 168 0.26 1.12 14.42
CA ILE A 168 0.29 2.46 13.83
C ILE A 168 -1.03 3.22 14.10
N ALA A 169 -2.16 2.56 13.87
CA ALA A 169 -3.48 3.15 14.09
C ALA A 169 -3.69 3.49 15.57
N ASN A 170 -3.31 2.60 16.49
CA ASN A 170 -3.35 2.84 17.94
C ASN A 170 -2.59 4.11 18.31
N LEU A 171 -1.40 4.33 17.73
CA LEU A 171 -0.58 5.51 18.02
C LEU A 171 -1.25 6.81 17.55
N ALA A 172 -1.93 6.80 16.41
CA ALA A 172 -2.72 7.94 15.93
C ALA A 172 -3.96 8.19 16.79
N LEU A 173 -4.67 7.14 17.20
CA LEU A 173 -5.82 7.22 18.11
C LEU A 173 -5.42 7.76 19.49
N LEU A 174 -4.32 7.25 20.05
CA LEU A 174 -3.76 7.68 21.34
C LEU A 174 -3.50 9.19 21.40
N THR A 175 -3.12 9.79 20.28
CA THR A 175 -2.70 11.20 20.22
C THR A 175 -3.73 12.12 19.57
N GLY A 176 -4.89 11.60 19.16
CA GLY A 176 -5.91 12.38 18.44
C GLY A 176 -5.42 12.95 17.10
N ASN A 177 -4.40 12.34 16.49
CA ASN A 177 -3.81 12.76 15.21
C ASN A 177 -4.55 12.09 14.03
N ILE A 178 -5.88 12.17 14.02
CA ILE A 178 -6.74 11.67 12.95
C ILE A 178 -8.04 12.50 12.91
N GLY A 179 -8.73 12.52 11.76
CA GLY A 179 -9.98 13.26 11.62
C GLY A 179 -9.80 14.77 11.44
N ARG A 180 -8.56 15.26 11.34
CA ARG A 180 -8.23 16.69 11.29
C ARG A 180 -7.22 16.98 10.20
N ALA A 181 -7.22 18.23 9.73
CA ALA A 181 -6.24 18.69 8.76
C ALA A 181 -4.81 18.58 9.30
N ASN A 182 -3.85 18.26 8.43
CA ASN A 182 -2.41 18.16 8.75
C ASN A 182 -2.12 17.13 9.87
N THR A 183 -2.84 16.01 9.85
CA THR A 183 -2.60 14.86 10.74
C THR A 183 -2.63 13.56 9.94
N GLY A 184 -2.84 12.42 10.61
CA GLY A 184 -3.39 11.24 9.96
C GLY A 184 -2.43 10.06 9.84
N VAL A 185 -2.99 8.98 9.32
CA VAL A 185 -2.31 7.72 9.08
C VAL A 185 -2.26 7.49 7.56
N ASN A 186 -1.06 7.50 7.00
CA ASN A 186 -0.88 7.67 5.57
C ASN A 186 -0.09 6.49 4.97
N PRO A 187 -0.75 5.35 4.64
CA PRO A 187 -0.15 4.34 3.78
C PRO A 187 0.20 4.95 2.42
N LEU A 188 1.48 4.94 2.06
CA LEU A 188 1.93 5.41 0.75
C LEU A 188 1.82 4.24 -0.24
N ARG A 189 0.70 4.19 -0.95
CA ARG A 189 0.44 3.19 -1.98
C ARG A 189 1.44 3.32 -3.13
N GLY A 190 1.94 2.17 -3.62
CA GLY A 190 3.08 2.14 -4.54
C GLY A 190 2.72 2.41 -6.01
N GLN A 191 1.73 1.69 -6.54
CA GLN A 191 1.31 1.83 -7.94
C GLN A 191 0.38 3.02 -8.13
N ASN A 192 0.45 3.62 -9.32
CA ASN A 192 -0.29 4.83 -9.71
C ASN A 192 -1.81 4.71 -9.49
N ASN A 193 -2.37 3.51 -9.63
CA ASN A 193 -3.81 3.26 -9.53
C ASN A 193 -4.21 2.12 -8.61
N VAL A 194 -3.34 1.64 -7.72
CA VAL A 194 -3.74 0.56 -6.79
C VAL A 194 -4.89 1.00 -5.86
N GLN A 195 -4.99 2.30 -5.57
CA GLN A 195 -6.17 2.85 -4.88
C GLN A 195 -7.42 2.72 -5.76
N GLY A 196 -7.37 3.14 -7.02
CA GLY A 196 -8.52 3.07 -7.94
C GLY A 196 -8.92 1.64 -8.29
N ALA A 197 -7.96 0.71 -8.41
CA ALA A 197 -8.23 -0.71 -8.58
C ALA A 197 -8.94 -1.30 -7.35
N SER A 198 -8.48 -0.95 -6.13
CA SER A 198 -9.20 -1.33 -4.90
C SER A 198 -10.60 -0.71 -4.85
N ASP A 199 -10.75 0.57 -5.24
CA ASP A 199 -12.04 1.26 -5.28
C ASP A 199 -13.00 0.53 -6.23
N ALA A 200 -12.52 0.15 -7.42
CA ALA A 200 -13.27 -0.60 -8.43
C ALA A 200 -13.40 -2.11 -8.13
N ALA A 201 -13.01 -2.55 -6.93
CA ALA A 201 -13.09 -3.94 -6.47
C ALA A 201 -12.31 -4.96 -7.30
N ALA A 202 -11.08 -4.63 -7.69
CA ALA A 202 -10.05 -5.63 -8.00
C ALA A 202 -9.59 -6.34 -6.70
N LEU A 203 -10.55 -6.87 -5.94
CA LEU A 203 -10.42 -7.51 -4.63
C LEU A 203 -11.46 -8.63 -4.54
N PRO A 204 -11.14 -9.79 -3.95
CA PRO A 204 -12.00 -10.97 -4.06
C PRO A 204 -13.23 -10.98 -3.14
N ASP A 205 -13.33 -10.06 -2.17
CA ASP A 205 -14.33 -10.09 -1.09
C ASP A 205 -15.30 -8.90 -1.08
N VAL A 206 -15.22 -8.01 -2.07
CA VAL A 206 -16.02 -6.79 -2.16
C VAL A 206 -16.50 -6.50 -3.59
N LEU A 207 -17.54 -5.69 -3.71
CA LEU A 207 -18.01 -5.01 -4.91
C LEU A 207 -17.50 -3.55 -4.91
N PRO A 208 -17.54 -2.84 -6.06
CA PRO A 208 -17.03 -1.48 -6.18
C PRO A 208 -17.49 -0.56 -5.04
N GLY A 209 -16.58 0.24 -4.49
CA GLY A 209 -16.84 1.08 -3.32
C GLY A 209 -16.76 0.34 -1.98
N TYR A 210 -16.07 -0.81 -1.95
CA TYR A 210 -15.83 -1.63 -0.75
C TYR A 210 -17.08 -2.28 -0.14
N HIS A 211 -18.11 -2.51 -0.96
CA HIS A 211 -19.33 -3.18 -0.51
C HIS A 211 -19.09 -4.69 -0.38
N LYS A 212 -19.04 -5.22 0.84
CA LYS A 212 -18.77 -6.64 1.07
C LYS A 212 -19.83 -7.53 0.43
N ILE A 213 -19.41 -8.55 -0.32
CA ILE A 213 -20.30 -9.52 -0.99
C ILE A 213 -21.02 -10.46 -0.01
N VAL A 214 -20.48 -10.63 1.21
CA VAL A 214 -21.10 -11.45 2.26
C VAL A 214 -22.30 -10.77 2.92
N ILE A 215 -22.54 -9.49 2.64
CA ILE A 215 -23.70 -8.74 3.11
C ILE A 215 -24.76 -8.76 2.00
N PRO A 216 -25.86 -9.51 2.14
CA PRO A 216 -26.83 -9.69 1.06
C PRO A 216 -27.42 -8.39 0.51
N GLU A 217 -27.63 -7.39 1.38
CA GLU A 217 -28.19 -6.08 1.01
C GLU A 217 -27.30 -5.34 0.00
N ASN A 218 -25.99 -5.57 0.05
CA ASN A 218 -25.07 -4.98 -0.92
C ASN A 218 -25.29 -5.57 -2.32
N LEU A 219 -25.61 -6.86 -2.44
CA LEU A 219 -25.76 -7.53 -3.73
C LEU A 219 -26.96 -6.99 -4.51
N VAL A 220 -28.09 -6.74 -3.82
CA VAL A 220 -29.37 -6.33 -4.42
C VAL A 220 -29.22 -5.18 -5.41
N LYS A 221 -28.44 -4.15 -5.04
CA LYS A 221 -28.23 -2.97 -5.89
C LYS A 221 -27.45 -3.33 -7.16
N PHE A 222 -26.38 -4.10 -7.03
CA PHE A 222 -25.51 -4.47 -8.16
C PHE A 222 -26.18 -5.50 -9.07
N GLU A 223 -26.86 -6.50 -8.51
CA GLU A 223 -27.62 -7.49 -9.28
C GLU A 223 -28.74 -6.82 -10.09
N LYS A 224 -29.41 -5.82 -9.51
CA LYS A 224 -30.41 -5.02 -10.23
C LYS A 224 -29.79 -4.22 -11.38
N THR A 225 -28.64 -3.58 -11.17
CA THR A 225 -27.96 -2.78 -12.21
C THR A 225 -27.40 -3.66 -13.31
N TRP A 226 -26.80 -4.80 -12.98
CA TRP A 226 -26.14 -5.68 -13.94
C TRP A 226 -27.06 -6.77 -14.51
N GLY A 227 -28.26 -6.96 -13.95
CA GLY A 227 -29.23 -7.94 -14.46
C GLY A 227 -28.79 -9.39 -14.32
N VAL A 228 -27.90 -9.69 -13.37
CA VAL A 228 -27.34 -11.03 -13.10
C VAL A 228 -27.27 -11.28 -11.61
N SER A 229 -27.33 -12.55 -11.21
CA SER A 229 -27.05 -12.95 -9.83
C SER A 229 -25.54 -12.96 -9.57
N LEU A 230 -25.14 -12.48 -8.40
CA LEU A 230 -23.74 -12.36 -7.99
C LEU A 230 -23.37 -13.41 -6.94
N PRO A 231 -22.11 -13.89 -6.93
CA PRO A 231 -21.64 -14.76 -5.86
C PRO A 231 -21.59 -14.01 -4.52
N SER A 232 -22.02 -14.68 -3.45
CA SER A 232 -22.00 -14.15 -2.08
C SER A 232 -20.82 -14.63 -1.25
N ARG A 233 -19.85 -15.32 -1.88
CA ARG A 233 -18.67 -15.89 -1.23
C ARG A 233 -17.39 -15.26 -1.78
N PRO A 234 -16.40 -14.94 -0.93
CA PRO A 234 -15.09 -14.47 -1.38
C PRO A 234 -14.44 -15.39 -2.40
N GLY A 235 -13.85 -14.77 -3.43
CA GLY A 235 -12.93 -15.44 -4.35
C GLY A 235 -11.57 -15.72 -3.70
N MET A 236 -10.67 -16.34 -4.47
CA MET A 236 -9.28 -16.54 -4.06
C MET A 236 -8.51 -15.21 -4.11
N THR A 237 -7.58 -14.99 -3.18
CA THR A 237 -6.56 -13.93 -3.31
C THR A 237 -5.46 -14.37 -4.28
N SER A 238 -4.64 -13.44 -4.79
CA SER A 238 -3.50 -13.80 -5.66
C SER A 238 -2.54 -14.80 -4.98
N THR A 239 -2.31 -14.63 -3.67
CA THR A 239 -1.48 -15.53 -2.85
C THR A 239 -2.08 -16.93 -2.68
N GLU A 240 -3.40 -17.08 -2.82
CA GLU A 240 -4.09 -18.37 -2.82
C GLU A 240 -4.16 -18.99 -4.22
N MET A 241 -4.21 -18.17 -5.27
CA MET A 241 -4.30 -18.62 -6.67
C MET A 241 -3.07 -19.43 -7.10
N ILE A 242 -1.85 -19.02 -6.73
CA ILE A 242 -0.62 -19.73 -7.13
C ILE A 242 -0.57 -21.16 -6.55
N PRO A 243 -0.74 -21.38 -5.22
CA PRO A 243 -0.87 -22.74 -4.69
C PRO A 243 -2.05 -23.51 -5.29
N ALA A 244 -3.19 -22.86 -5.50
CA ALA A 244 -4.38 -23.50 -6.07
C ALA A 244 -4.15 -23.99 -7.51
N ALA A 245 -3.42 -23.24 -8.33
CA ALA A 245 -3.03 -23.65 -9.67
C ALA A 245 -2.11 -24.87 -9.61
N ARG A 246 -1.12 -24.84 -8.71
CA ARG A 246 -0.18 -25.96 -8.54
C ARG A 246 -0.85 -27.26 -8.09
N GLU A 247 -1.84 -27.15 -7.21
CA GLU A 247 -2.66 -28.25 -6.70
C GLU A 247 -3.75 -28.70 -7.70
N GLY A 248 -3.89 -28.01 -8.84
CA GLY A 248 -4.89 -28.31 -9.87
C GLY A 248 -6.33 -27.91 -9.48
N ARG A 249 -6.52 -27.12 -8.41
CA ARG A 249 -7.81 -26.56 -7.98
C ARG A 249 -8.22 -25.34 -8.79
N LEU A 250 -7.25 -24.57 -9.30
CA LEU A 250 -7.47 -23.49 -10.25
C LEU A 250 -7.06 -23.97 -11.65
N LYS A 251 -7.97 -23.85 -12.62
CA LYS A 251 -7.78 -24.39 -13.98
C LYS A 251 -7.43 -23.34 -15.03
N ALA A 252 -7.97 -22.14 -14.88
CA ALA A 252 -7.71 -21.04 -15.79
C ALA A 252 -7.41 -19.77 -15.02
N LEU A 253 -6.52 -18.96 -15.57
CA LEU A 253 -6.16 -17.65 -15.02
C LEU A 253 -6.11 -16.61 -16.12
N PHE A 254 -6.73 -15.46 -15.89
CA PHE A 254 -6.60 -14.28 -16.73
C PHE A 254 -5.84 -13.21 -15.95
N VAL A 255 -4.56 -13.03 -16.31
CA VAL A 255 -3.68 -11.99 -15.77
C VAL A 255 -3.78 -10.73 -16.63
N MET A 256 -4.15 -9.59 -16.03
CA MET A 256 -4.27 -8.31 -16.73
C MET A 256 -3.33 -7.27 -16.12
N GLY A 257 -2.31 -6.85 -16.87
CA GLY A 257 -1.38 -5.80 -16.48
C GLY A 257 -0.47 -6.14 -15.29
N GLU A 258 -0.22 -7.44 -15.05
CA GLU A 258 0.63 -7.93 -13.97
C GLU A 258 1.66 -8.96 -14.47
N ASN A 259 2.71 -9.16 -13.67
CA ASN A 259 3.80 -10.08 -14.00
C ASN A 259 4.16 -10.99 -12.80
N PRO A 260 3.24 -11.89 -12.38
CA PRO A 260 3.39 -12.74 -11.21
C PRO A 260 4.68 -13.56 -11.18
N VAL A 261 5.22 -13.99 -12.33
CA VAL A 261 6.53 -14.69 -12.36
C VAL A 261 7.63 -13.91 -11.64
N VAL A 262 7.63 -12.58 -11.75
CA VAL A 262 8.66 -11.72 -11.13
C VAL A 262 8.19 -11.11 -9.80
N THR A 263 6.88 -10.92 -9.62
CA THR A 263 6.35 -10.17 -8.46
C THR A 263 5.83 -11.04 -7.33
N GLU A 264 5.45 -12.29 -7.58
CA GLU A 264 5.10 -13.24 -6.52
C GLU A 264 6.39 -13.80 -5.88
N PRO A 265 6.37 -14.11 -4.56
CA PRO A 265 7.50 -14.73 -3.91
C PRO A 265 7.73 -16.15 -4.45
N ASP A 266 8.99 -16.58 -4.47
CA ASP A 266 9.38 -17.89 -5.00
C ASP A 266 9.01 -18.06 -6.49
N MET A 267 9.83 -17.45 -7.36
CA MET A 267 9.66 -17.49 -8.81
C MET A 267 9.54 -18.91 -9.36
N THR A 268 10.35 -19.85 -8.84
CA THR A 268 10.33 -21.24 -9.28
C THR A 268 8.98 -21.88 -9.00
N HIS A 269 8.45 -21.69 -7.79
CA HIS A 269 7.11 -22.13 -7.41
C HIS A 269 6.02 -21.52 -8.30
N THR A 270 6.10 -20.22 -8.59
CA THR A 270 5.13 -19.54 -9.44
C THR A 270 5.15 -20.04 -10.88
N ILE A 271 6.33 -20.25 -11.48
CA ILE A 271 6.45 -20.82 -12.83
C ILE A 271 5.82 -22.22 -12.88
N GLU A 272 6.16 -23.08 -11.92
CA GLU A 272 5.62 -24.44 -11.85
C GLU A 272 4.09 -24.45 -11.72
N ALA A 273 3.54 -23.51 -10.94
CA ALA A 273 2.10 -23.35 -10.77
C ALA A 273 1.39 -22.88 -12.04
N LEU A 274 1.94 -21.86 -12.71
CA LEU A 274 1.34 -21.31 -13.93
C LEU A 274 1.36 -22.32 -15.08
N GLN A 275 2.41 -23.14 -15.20
CA GLN A 275 2.51 -24.22 -16.19
C GLN A 275 1.52 -25.38 -15.97
N ARG A 276 0.90 -25.46 -14.79
CA ARG A 276 -0.12 -26.48 -14.47
C ARG A 276 -1.55 -26.03 -14.74
N LEU A 277 -1.76 -24.77 -15.12
CA LEU A 277 -3.07 -24.29 -15.55
C LEU A 277 -3.45 -25.00 -16.86
N ASP A 278 -4.74 -25.28 -17.02
CA ASP A 278 -5.30 -25.78 -18.28
C ASP A 278 -5.39 -24.63 -19.31
N PHE A 279 -5.46 -23.37 -18.86
CA PHE A 279 -5.51 -22.19 -19.72
C PHE A 279 -5.02 -20.90 -19.04
N LEU A 280 -4.02 -20.23 -19.62
CA LEU A 280 -3.47 -18.96 -19.14
C LEU A 280 -3.63 -17.87 -20.21
N VAL A 281 -4.35 -16.81 -19.87
CA VAL A 281 -4.46 -15.58 -20.68
C VAL A 281 -3.67 -14.46 -20.02
N VAL A 282 -2.84 -13.77 -20.79
CA VAL A 282 -2.12 -12.58 -20.31
C VAL A 282 -2.45 -11.38 -21.21
N GLN A 283 -3.02 -10.33 -20.61
CA GLN A 283 -3.21 -9.04 -21.26
C GLN A 283 -2.17 -8.06 -20.73
N ASP A 284 -1.23 -7.66 -21.58
CA ASP A 284 -0.12 -6.79 -21.20
C ASP A 284 0.29 -5.89 -22.38
N ILE A 285 1.02 -4.81 -22.08
CA ILE A 285 1.60 -3.89 -23.05
C ILE A 285 2.94 -4.40 -23.59
N PHE A 286 3.57 -5.37 -22.92
CA PHE A 286 4.79 -6.04 -23.36
C PHE A 286 4.73 -7.56 -23.16
N LEU A 287 5.54 -8.30 -23.90
CA LEU A 287 5.75 -9.74 -23.66
C LEU A 287 6.64 -9.91 -22.41
N THR A 288 6.01 -9.94 -21.24
CA THR A 288 6.63 -10.16 -19.93
C THR A 288 6.97 -11.63 -19.70
N GLU A 289 7.71 -11.93 -18.63
CA GLU A 289 8.03 -13.29 -18.20
C GLU A 289 6.77 -14.13 -17.97
N THR A 290 5.71 -13.53 -17.42
CA THR A 290 4.40 -14.20 -17.30
C THR A 290 3.75 -14.40 -18.67
N ALA A 291 3.77 -13.39 -19.55
CA ALA A 291 3.17 -13.50 -20.89
C ALA A 291 3.85 -14.56 -21.77
N GLN A 292 5.13 -14.86 -21.54
CA GLN A 292 5.85 -15.93 -22.24
C GLN A 292 5.33 -17.33 -21.89
N LEU A 293 4.68 -17.49 -20.73
CA LEU A 293 4.06 -18.74 -20.31
C LEU A 293 2.59 -18.88 -20.78
N ALA A 294 2.01 -17.83 -21.36
CA ALA A 294 0.58 -17.78 -21.66
C ALA A 294 0.21 -18.57 -22.92
N ASP A 295 -0.97 -19.19 -22.90
CA ASP A 295 -1.60 -19.77 -24.09
C ASP A 295 -2.08 -18.68 -25.05
N VAL A 296 -2.57 -17.57 -24.50
CA VAL A 296 -3.05 -16.41 -25.26
C VAL A 296 -2.49 -15.13 -24.67
N VAL A 297 -1.87 -14.31 -25.54
CA VAL A 297 -1.46 -12.94 -25.21
C VAL A 297 -2.38 -11.94 -25.91
N LEU A 298 -3.01 -11.05 -25.14
CA LEU A 298 -3.86 -9.97 -25.63
C LEU A 298 -3.10 -8.63 -25.54
N PRO A 299 -2.70 -8.01 -26.67
CA PRO A 299 -1.91 -6.78 -26.62
C PRO A 299 -2.76 -5.58 -26.15
N ALA A 300 -2.37 -5.00 -25.01
CA ALA A 300 -3.04 -3.86 -24.41
C ALA A 300 -2.40 -2.52 -24.80
N ALA A 301 -3.19 -1.45 -24.75
CA ALA A 301 -2.73 -0.08 -24.94
C ALA A 301 -2.11 0.50 -23.65
N CYS A 302 -1.01 1.24 -23.80
CA CYS A 302 -0.35 1.89 -22.66
C CYS A 302 -1.11 3.14 -22.18
N PHE A 303 -0.68 3.74 -21.06
CA PHE A 303 -1.39 4.88 -20.44
C PHE A 303 -1.58 6.09 -21.38
N ALA A 304 -0.64 6.32 -22.32
CA ALA A 304 -0.69 7.44 -23.25
C ALA A 304 -1.59 7.17 -24.47
N GLU A 305 -2.08 5.94 -24.63
CA GLU A 305 -2.84 5.48 -25.78
C GLU A 305 -4.33 5.31 -25.47
N LYS A 306 -4.71 5.46 -24.19
CA LYS A 306 -6.06 5.24 -23.69
C LYS A 306 -6.55 6.40 -22.85
N ASP A 307 -7.84 6.33 -22.55
CA ASP A 307 -8.61 7.34 -21.86
C ASP A 307 -9.15 6.77 -20.55
N GLY A 308 -9.27 7.60 -19.51
CA GLY A 308 -9.92 7.20 -18.27
C GLY A 308 -9.47 8.02 -17.06
N THR A 309 -9.31 7.34 -15.93
CA THR A 309 -8.87 7.95 -14.68
C THR A 309 -7.87 7.09 -13.93
N PHE A 310 -7.05 7.73 -13.09
CA PHE A 310 -6.31 7.08 -12.03
C PHE A 310 -6.69 7.70 -10.68
N THR A 311 -6.82 6.88 -9.66
CA THR A 311 -6.91 7.30 -8.27
C THR A 311 -5.57 7.06 -7.59
N ASN A 312 -4.92 8.14 -7.15
CA ASN A 312 -3.62 8.07 -6.51
C ASN A 312 -3.72 7.71 -5.00
N THR A 313 -2.58 7.67 -4.30
CA THR A 313 -2.51 7.30 -2.87
C THR A 313 -3.34 8.17 -1.93
N GLU A 314 -3.59 9.44 -2.26
CA GLU A 314 -4.40 10.36 -1.44
C GLU A 314 -5.88 10.39 -1.87
N ARG A 315 -6.33 9.33 -2.55
CA ARG A 315 -7.71 9.15 -3.06
C ARG A 315 -8.10 10.16 -4.14
N LYS A 316 -7.13 10.87 -4.71
CA LYS A 316 -7.39 11.86 -5.74
C LYS A 316 -7.59 11.17 -7.08
N VAL A 317 -8.82 11.20 -7.58
CA VAL A 317 -9.17 10.78 -8.94
C VAL A 317 -8.66 11.83 -9.91
N GLN A 318 -7.93 11.41 -10.93
CA GLN A 318 -7.26 12.26 -11.91
C GLN A 318 -7.53 11.75 -13.31
N ARG A 319 -7.71 12.68 -14.26
CA ARG A 319 -7.95 12.39 -15.67
C ARG A 319 -6.71 11.85 -16.37
N VAL A 320 -6.86 10.77 -17.13
CA VAL A 320 -5.86 10.24 -18.09
C VAL A 320 -6.40 10.43 -19.50
N ARG A 321 -5.65 11.12 -20.37
CA ARG A 321 -6.09 11.42 -21.74
C ARG A 321 -5.24 10.67 -22.74
N LYS A 322 -5.89 10.19 -23.79
CA LYS A 322 -5.20 9.65 -24.96
C LYS A 322 -4.37 10.74 -25.63
N ALA A 323 -3.07 10.51 -25.77
CA ALA A 323 -2.12 11.41 -26.43
C ALA A 323 -1.67 10.88 -27.80
N VAL A 324 -1.60 9.55 -27.95
CA VAL A 324 -1.20 8.87 -29.19
C VAL A 324 -2.10 7.68 -29.48
N SER A 325 -2.02 7.11 -30.68
CA SER A 325 -2.74 5.88 -31.01
C SER A 325 -1.94 4.65 -30.59
N PRO A 326 -2.62 3.56 -30.14
CA PRO A 326 -1.94 2.32 -29.79
C PRO A 326 -1.24 1.69 -31.01
N PRO A 327 -0.11 0.99 -30.81
CA PRO A 327 0.64 0.38 -31.89
C PRO A 327 -0.04 -0.90 -32.42
N GLY A 328 0.06 -1.11 -33.73
CA GLY A 328 -0.43 -2.34 -34.36
C GLY A 328 -1.90 -2.62 -34.06
N ASN A 329 -2.17 -3.81 -33.50
CA ASN A 329 -3.52 -4.25 -33.12
C ASN A 329 -3.82 -4.09 -31.63
N ALA A 330 -2.97 -3.38 -30.87
CA ALA A 330 -3.20 -3.15 -29.45
C ALA A 330 -4.47 -2.33 -29.23
N ARG A 331 -5.20 -2.66 -28.15
CA ARG A 331 -6.48 -2.04 -27.78
C ARG A 331 -6.46 -1.62 -26.33
N ASP A 332 -7.24 -0.61 -25.96
CA ASP A 332 -7.44 -0.29 -24.56
C ASP A 332 -8.11 -1.46 -23.83
N ASP A 333 -7.82 -1.58 -22.53
CA ASP A 333 -8.27 -2.73 -21.73
C ASP A 333 -9.80 -2.86 -21.71
N LEU A 334 -10.52 -1.73 -21.68
CA LEU A 334 -11.98 -1.71 -21.68
C LEU A 334 -12.53 -2.30 -22.99
N SER A 335 -12.01 -1.88 -24.15
CA SER A 335 -12.40 -2.45 -25.45
C SER A 335 -12.17 -3.96 -25.55
N ILE A 336 -11.11 -4.48 -24.93
CA ILE A 336 -10.84 -5.92 -24.89
C ILE A 336 -11.88 -6.63 -24.01
N LEU A 337 -12.12 -6.10 -22.80
CA LEU A 337 -13.07 -6.67 -21.84
C LEU A 337 -14.51 -6.66 -22.37
N LEU A 338 -14.95 -5.58 -23.02
CA LEU A 338 -16.28 -5.51 -23.64
C LEU A 338 -16.47 -6.57 -24.72
N GLN A 339 -15.43 -6.78 -25.54
CA GLN A 339 -15.44 -7.78 -26.59
C GLN A 339 -15.40 -9.22 -26.08
N LEU A 340 -14.68 -9.46 -24.99
CA LEU A 340 -14.67 -10.76 -24.32
C LEU A 340 -16.03 -11.03 -23.69
N SER A 341 -16.57 -10.07 -22.95
CA SER A 341 -17.87 -10.17 -22.28
C SER A 341 -19.01 -10.49 -23.26
N ALA A 342 -19.06 -9.78 -24.40
CA ALA A 342 -20.05 -10.04 -25.44
C ALA A 342 -19.94 -11.46 -26.03
N ARG A 343 -18.72 -11.96 -26.23
CA ARG A 343 -18.48 -13.33 -26.72
C ARG A 343 -18.81 -14.41 -25.70
N LEU A 344 -18.74 -14.09 -24.40
CA LEU A 344 -19.14 -14.94 -23.30
C LEU A 344 -20.65 -14.89 -22.99
N GLY A 345 -21.42 -14.14 -23.78
CA GLY A 345 -22.89 -14.08 -23.66
C GLY A 345 -23.44 -12.95 -22.78
N TYR A 346 -22.59 -12.02 -22.34
CA TYR A 346 -22.99 -10.84 -21.57
C TYR A 346 -22.58 -9.54 -22.28
N PRO A 347 -23.37 -9.05 -23.26
CA PRO A 347 -23.06 -7.80 -23.94
C PRO A 347 -23.31 -6.59 -23.01
N MET A 348 -22.23 -5.89 -22.64
CA MET A 348 -22.30 -4.67 -21.84
C MET A 348 -22.67 -3.47 -22.73
N GLN A 349 -23.54 -2.58 -22.22
CA GLN A 349 -24.04 -1.40 -22.95
C GLN A 349 -23.13 -0.16 -22.85
N THR A 350 -22.11 -0.21 -22.01
CA THR A 350 -21.16 0.90 -21.82
C THR A 350 -20.25 1.06 -23.03
N THR A 351 -19.99 2.32 -23.40
CA THR A 351 -19.21 2.65 -24.61
C THR A 351 -17.93 3.43 -24.32
N SER A 352 -17.77 3.93 -23.09
CA SER A 352 -16.65 4.79 -22.74
C SER A 352 -16.24 4.66 -21.26
N PRO A 353 -14.99 5.00 -20.92
CA PRO A 353 -14.56 5.12 -19.52
C PRO A 353 -15.38 6.13 -18.71
N ALA A 354 -15.95 7.15 -19.35
CA ALA A 354 -16.83 8.13 -18.70
C ALA A 354 -18.15 7.49 -18.24
N ASP A 355 -18.73 6.63 -19.08
CA ASP A 355 -19.95 5.87 -18.74
C ASP A 355 -19.68 4.92 -17.56
N ILE A 356 -18.52 4.25 -17.56
CA ILE A 356 -18.08 3.39 -16.45
C ILE A 356 -17.96 4.20 -15.15
N LEU A 357 -17.35 5.39 -15.19
CA LEU A 357 -17.24 6.23 -14.01
C LEU A 357 -18.61 6.69 -13.50
N ALA A 358 -19.54 7.02 -14.41
CA ALA A 358 -20.89 7.41 -14.06
C ALA A 358 -21.69 6.25 -13.42
N GLU A 359 -21.61 5.05 -13.99
CA GLU A 359 -22.21 3.85 -13.39
C GLU A 359 -21.61 3.58 -12.01
N PHE A 360 -20.29 3.67 -11.88
CA PHE A 360 -19.61 3.49 -10.59
C PHE A 360 -20.08 4.53 -9.55
N GLY A 361 -20.18 5.81 -9.93
CA GLY A 361 -20.74 6.85 -9.06
C GLY A 361 -22.19 6.59 -8.65
N SER A 362 -23.00 5.99 -9.54
CA SER A 362 -24.38 5.59 -9.22
C SER A 362 -24.42 4.45 -8.18
N LEU A 363 -23.44 3.56 -8.20
CA LEU A 363 -23.31 2.41 -7.31
C LEU A 363 -22.67 2.79 -5.97
N TRP A 364 -21.75 3.76 -5.96
CA TRP A 364 -21.03 4.20 -4.77
C TRP A 364 -21.12 5.73 -4.59
N PRO A 365 -21.93 6.22 -3.63
CA PRO A 365 -22.13 7.65 -3.43
C PRO A 365 -20.84 8.45 -3.22
N ALA A 366 -19.76 7.86 -2.71
CA ALA A 366 -18.50 8.59 -2.51
C ALA A 366 -17.85 9.05 -3.84
N LEU A 367 -18.24 8.51 -5.00
CA LEU A 367 -17.79 8.95 -6.31
C LEU A 367 -18.87 9.65 -7.14
N ALA A 368 -20.11 9.74 -6.66
CA ALA A 368 -21.26 10.24 -7.42
C ALA A 368 -21.06 11.65 -8.00
N GLY A 369 -20.31 12.50 -7.29
CA GLY A 369 -19.99 13.84 -7.73
C GLY A 369 -18.87 13.94 -8.76
N ILE A 370 -18.12 12.87 -9.04
CA ILE A 370 -16.93 12.93 -9.90
C ILE A 370 -17.30 12.53 -11.33
N SER A 371 -17.01 13.42 -12.28
CA SER A 371 -17.19 13.17 -13.73
C SER A 371 -15.93 13.56 -14.49
N HIS A 372 -15.75 13.03 -15.70
CA HIS A 372 -14.64 13.43 -16.58
C HIS A 372 -14.61 14.96 -16.79
N GLU A 373 -15.76 15.61 -17.00
CA GLU A 373 -15.86 17.06 -17.15
C GLU A 373 -15.31 17.81 -15.94
N ARG A 374 -15.65 17.40 -14.72
CA ARG A 374 -15.11 18.04 -13.51
C ARG A 374 -13.60 17.82 -13.37
N LEU A 375 -13.12 16.63 -13.75
CA LEU A 375 -11.71 16.29 -13.70
C LEU A 375 -10.86 17.07 -14.72
N GLU A 376 -11.47 17.70 -15.73
CA GLU A 376 -10.78 18.65 -16.62
C GLU A 376 -10.23 19.86 -15.86
N ARG A 377 -10.84 20.22 -14.71
CA ARG A 377 -10.41 21.34 -13.86
C ARG A 377 -9.38 20.95 -12.79
N GLY A 378 -9.02 19.68 -12.70
CA GLY A 378 -8.11 19.13 -11.70
C GLY A 378 -8.65 17.88 -11.01
N GLY A 379 -7.77 17.17 -10.31
CA GLY A 379 -8.15 15.94 -9.62
C GLY A 379 -8.97 16.18 -8.35
N ILE A 380 -9.92 15.29 -8.06
CA ILE A 380 -10.85 15.39 -6.93
C ILE A 380 -10.63 14.22 -5.99
N GLN A 381 -10.53 14.49 -4.70
CA GLN A 381 -10.39 13.46 -3.67
C GLN A 381 -11.76 12.95 -3.26
N TRP A 382 -11.97 11.64 -3.32
CA TRP A 382 -13.17 11.06 -2.76
C TRP A 382 -13.04 10.95 -1.22
N PRO A 383 -14.16 11.02 -0.47
CA PRO A 383 -15.55 11.17 -0.94
C PRO A 383 -15.89 12.49 -1.64
N CYS A 384 -16.78 12.42 -2.63
CA CYS A 384 -17.36 13.53 -3.36
C CYS A 384 -18.80 13.15 -3.75
N PRO A 385 -19.79 13.35 -2.85
CA PRO A 385 -21.14 12.84 -3.03
C PRO A 385 -22.02 13.58 -4.03
N SER A 386 -21.66 14.81 -4.41
CA SER A 386 -22.42 15.60 -5.39
C SER A 386 -21.51 16.43 -6.29
N ALA A 387 -22.06 16.93 -7.39
CA ALA A 387 -21.34 17.74 -8.37
C ALA A 387 -20.84 19.08 -7.80
N GLU A 388 -21.49 19.59 -6.75
CA GLU A 388 -21.15 20.81 -6.04
C GLU A 388 -20.09 20.57 -4.95
N HIS A 389 -19.95 19.33 -4.48
CA HIS A 389 -19.01 18.99 -3.42
C HIS A 389 -17.55 19.12 -3.92
N PRO A 390 -16.66 19.87 -3.24
CA PRO A 390 -15.29 20.13 -3.72
C PRO A 390 -14.36 18.91 -3.66
N GLY A 391 -14.77 17.87 -2.96
CA GLY A 391 -13.97 16.69 -2.61
C GLY A 391 -13.57 16.73 -1.14
N THR A 392 -12.98 15.63 -0.65
CA THR A 392 -12.65 15.47 0.79
C THR A 392 -11.13 15.31 0.97
N PRO A 393 -10.42 16.40 1.35
CA PRO A 393 -8.96 16.37 1.55
C PRO A 393 -8.52 15.40 2.65
N HIS A 394 -9.25 15.38 3.76
CA HIS A 394 -9.01 14.48 4.89
C HIS A 394 -10.29 13.79 5.36
N LEU A 395 -10.15 12.53 5.76
CA LEU A 395 -11.24 11.69 6.23
C LEU A 395 -11.54 11.91 7.72
N TYR A 396 -12.71 11.43 8.15
CA TYR A 396 -13.13 11.29 9.56
C TYR A 396 -13.36 12.59 10.33
N ALA A 397 -13.43 13.74 9.66
CA ALA A 397 -13.78 15.01 10.31
C ALA A 397 -15.18 15.01 10.96
N GLN A 398 -16.08 14.13 10.49
CA GLN A 398 -17.43 13.95 11.02
C GLN A 398 -17.57 12.63 11.82
N GLY A 399 -16.45 12.03 12.25
CA GLY A 399 -16.41 10.74 12.92
C GLY A 399 -16.06 9.58 11.98
N PHE A 400 -15.89 8.39 12.56
CA PHE A 400 -15.59 7.17 11.81
C PHE A 400 -16.87 6.53 11.29
N GLY A 401 -16.83 5.93 10.09
CA GLY A 401 -17.99 5.25 9.50
C GLY A 401 -18.50 4.07 10.33
N THR A 402 -17.69 3.56 11.26
CA THR A 402 -18.00 2.47 12.19
C THR A 402 -18.45 2.95 13.58
N GLY A 403 -18.59 4.27 13.80
CA GLY A 403 -18.83 4.86 15.11
C GLY A 403 -17.53 5.20 15.82
N MET A 404 -17.21 4.50 16.92
CA MET A 404 -15.94 4.66 17.63
C MET A 404 -14.85 3.78 17.00
N ALA A 405 -13.63 4.31 16.88
CA ALA A 405 -12.49 3.54 16.37
C ALA A 405 -11.90 2.63 17.47
N PRO A 406 -11.77 1.32 17.25
CA PRO A 406 -11.26 0.41 18.27
C PRO A 406 -9.74 0.49 18.39
N PHE A 407 -9.24 0.60 19.62
CA PHE A 407 -7.87 0.21 19.94
C PHE A 407 -7.72 -1.30 19.77
N SER A 408 -6.59 -1.73 19.23
CA SER A 408 -6.29 -3.12 18.92
C SER A 408 -5.11 -3.61 19.78
N PRO A 409 -5.34 -4.45 20.82
CA PRO A 409 -4.26 -5.12 21.53
C PRO A 409 -3.45 -5.98 20.55
N VAL A 410 -2.19 -5.62 20.35
CA VAL A 410 -1.27 -6.33 19.46
C VAL A 410 0.05 -6.56 20.18
N GLU A 411 0.48 -7.81 20.21
CA GLU A 411 1.73 -8.21 20.85
C GLU A 411 2.80 -8.47 19.80
N PHE A 412 4.05 -8.24 20.18
CA PHE A 412 5.19 -8.56 19.34
C PHE A 412 5.30 -10.08 19.17
N ALA A 413 5.25 -10.52 17.92
CA ALA A 413 5.67 -11.84 17.50
C ALA A 413 6.91 -11.71 16.61
N ALA A 414 7.86 -12.63 16.80
CA ALA A 414 9.06 -12.68 15.97
C ALA A 414 8.70 -12.94 14.50
N PRO A 415 9.56 -12.52 13.54
CA PRO A 415 9.39 -12.85 12.14
C PRO A 415 9.23 -14.36 11.93
N ALA A 416 8.43 -14.76 10.93
CA ALA A 416 8.24 -16.17 10.60
C ALA A 416 9.53 -16.89 10.16
N GLU A 417 10.53 -16.11 9.71
CA GLU A 417 11.85 -16.61 9.36
C GLU A 417 12.91 -15.76 10.07
N VAL A 418 13.80 -16.44 10.80
CA VAL A 418 14.91 -15.85 11.54
C VAL A 418 16.24 -16.42 11.04
N VAL A 419 17.33 -15.74 11.37
CA VAL A 419 18.68 -16.23 11.09
C VAL A 419 18.99 -17.47 11.93
N ASP A 420 19.82 -18.35 11.39
CA ASP A 420 20.38 -19.51 12.08
C ASP A 420 21.87 -19.68 11.74
N ASP A 421 22.46 -20.82 12.10
CA ASP A 421 23.87 -21.11 11.89
C ASP A 421 24.22 -21.26 10.39
N GLU A 422 23.25 -21.56 9.52
CA GLU A 422 23.44 -21.71 8.07
C GLU A 422 23.14 -20.40 7.33
N TYR A 423 22.01 -19.75 7.65
CA TYR A 423 21.55 -18.49 7.07
C TYR A 423 21.74 -17.35 8.07
N THR A 424 22.96 -16.85 8.16
CA THR A 424 23.37 -15.91 9.23
C THR A 424 22.95 -14.45 9.00
N PHE A 425 22.33 -14.12 7.87
CA PHE A 425 21.98 -12.76 7.47
C PHE A 425 20.48 -12.57 7.28
N VAL A 426 20.00 -11.38 7.63
CA VAL A 426 18.65 -10.93 7.26
C VAL A 426 18.72 -10.28 5.88
N LEU A 427 17.98 -10.81 4.92
CA LEU A 427 17.79 -10.20 3.61
C LEU A 427 16.56 -9.28 3.64
N THR A 428 16.72 -8.06 3.14
CA THR A 428 15.59 -7.15 2.86
C THR A 428 15.64 -6.72 1.40
N THR A 429 14.51 -6.76 0.71
CA THR A 429 14.39 -6.22 -0.64
C THR A 429 13.91 -4.77 -0.59
N GLY A 430 14.18 -4.02 -1.66
CA GLY A 430 13.84 -2.61 -1.74
C GLY A 430 13.64 -2.15 -3.17
N ARG A 431 13.47 -0.85 -3.32
CA ARG A 431 13.36 -0.17 -4.60
C ARG A 431 14.52 0.78 -4.77
N ASN A 432 14.80 1.15 -6.01
CA ASN A 432 15.65 2.30 -6.33
C ASN A 432 14.80 3.35 -7.07
N LEU A 433 15.34 4.57 -7.18
CA LEU A 433 14.63 5.70 -7.78
C LEU A 433 14.40 5.56 -9.30
N MET A 434 15.31 4.86 -10.00
CA MET A 434 15.36 4.89 -11.46
C MET A 434 14.46 3.82 -12.09
N GLN A 435 14.48 2.61 -11.55
CA GLN A 435 13.72 1.46 -12.04
C GLN A 435 12.41 1.30 -11.31
N TYR A 436 11.40 0.85 -12.04
CA TYR A 436 10.07 0.63 -11.49
C TYR A 436 9.71 -0.85 -11.47
N HIS A 437 9.61 -1.43 -10.27
CA HIS A 437 9.19 -2.81 -10.04
C HIS A 437 9.97 -3.82 -10.91
N THR A 438 9.26 -4.57 -11.77
CA THR A 438 9.84 -5.59 -12.66
C THR A 438 10.70 -4.99 -13.78
N GLY A 439 10.62 -3.67 -13.99
CA GLY A 439 11.37 -2.99 -15.04
C GLY A 439 10.79 -3.18 -16.44
N SER A 440 9.61 -3.79 -16.59
CA SER A 440 8.98 -4.06 -17.91
C SER A 440 8.84 -2.82 -18.78
N MET A 441 8.62 -1.65 -18.17
CA MET A 441 8.58 -0.34 -18.82
C MET A 441 9.94 0.38 -18.77
N THR A 442 10.54 0.48 -17.58
CA THR A 442 11.65 1.41 -17.30
C THR A 442 13.00 0.92 -17.85
N ARG A 443 13.25 -0.39 -17.88
CA ARG A 443 14.48 -0.96 -18.46
C ARG A 443 14.58 -0.78 -19.98
N ARG A 444 13.44 -0.50 -20.63
CA ARG A 444 13.37 -0.22 -22.07
C ARG A 444 13.74 1.23 -22.41
N VAL A 445 13.91 2.09 -21.41
CA VAL A 445 14.33 3.49 -21.59
C VAL A 445 15.83 3.58 -21.36
N GLY A 446 16.61 3.71 -22.44
CA GLY A 446 18.07 3.63 -22.39
C GLY A 446 18.73 4.57 -21.37
N GLN A 447 18.23 5.81 -21.23
CA GLN A 447 18.77 6.77 -20.26
C GLN A 447 18.48 6.37 -18.80
N ILE A 448 17.34 5.71 -18.55
CA ILE A 448 17.00 5.19 -17.22
C ILE A 448 17.87 3.97 -16.91
N GLU A 449 18.01 3.05 -17.86
CA GLU A 449 18.84 1.85 -17.70
C GLU A 449 20.29 2.20 -17.40
N GLN A 450 20.88 3.10 -18.20
CA GLN A 450 22.25 3.56 -18.02
C GLN A 450 22.49 4.18 -16.63
N LYS A 451 21.50 4.93 -16.12
CA LYS A 451 21.62 5.62 -14.83
C LYS A 451 21.30 4.71 -13.64
N SER A 452 20.46 3.69 -13.82
CA SER A 452 20.17 2.70 -12.79
C SER A 452 21.37 1.80 -12.51
N GLY A 453 22.14 1.47 -13.55
CA GLY A 453 23.18 0.45 -13.45
C GLY A 453 22.63 -0.96 -13.19
N SER A 454 23.51 -1.86 -12.79
CA SER A 454 23.18 -3.26 -12.49
C SER A 454 22.46 -3.41 -11.13
N PRO A 455 21.65 -4.46 -10.93
CA PRO A 455 21.18 -4.85 -9.60
C PRO A 455 22.36 -5.01 -8.63
N TYR A 456 22.16 -4.65 -7.37
CA TYR A 456 23.20 -4.65 -6.35
C TYR A 456 22.67 -5.10 -4.99
N VAL A 457 23.57 -5.59 -4.16
CA VAL A 457 23.32 -5.93 -2.76
C VAL A 457 24.04 -4.91 -1.87
N GLU A 458 23.34 -4.36 -0.88
CA GLU A 458 23.93 -3.47 0.11
C GLU A 458 24.39 -4.30 1.32
N LEU A 459 25.71 -4.35 1.55
CA LEU A 459 26.29 -5.04 2.69
C LEU A 459 26.90 -4.05 3.70
N SER A 460 26.76 -4.35 4.99
CA SER A 460 27.42 -3.60 6.06
C SER A 460 28.94 -3.64 5.87
N PRO A 461 29.67 -2.52 6.04
CA PRO A 461 31.13 -2.52 5.92
C PRO A 461 31.84 -3.52 6.86
N ALA A 462 31.26 -3.78 8.03
CA ALA A 462 31.81 -4.75 8.98
C ALA A 462 31.64 -6.19 8.46
N ASP A 463 30.49 -6.49 7.86
CA ASP A 463 30.22 -7.82 7.28
C ASP A 463 30.99 -8.03 5.98
N ALA A 464 31.09 -7.02 5.12
CA ALA A 464 31.94 -7.06 3.93
C ALA A 464 33.40 -7.37 4.30
N LYS A 465 33.92 -6.73 5.35
CA LYS A 465 35.27 -7.02 5.87
C LYS A 465 35.38 -8.45 6.41
N ARG A 466 34.37 -8.93 7.16
CA ARG A 466 34.34 -10.29 7.72
C ARG A 466 34.31 -11.36 6.63
N LEU A 467 33.58 -11.09 5.54
CA LEU A 467 33.45 -11.99 4.39
C LEU A 467 34.54 -11.79 3.32
N ALA A 468 35.45 -10.82 3.52
CA ALA A 468 36.47 -10.42 2.55
C ALA A 468 35.90 -10.01 1.15
N ILE A 469 34.72 -9.40 1.13
CA ILE A 469 34.05 -8.93 -0.09
C ILE A 469 34.44 -7.48 -0.39
N ALA A 470 34.86 -7.20 -1.62
CA ALA A 470 35.18 -5.87 -2.10
C ALA A 470 33.99 -5.16 -2.78
N GLN A 471 34.02 -3.82 -2.81
CA GLN A 471 33.02 -3.03 -3.54
C GLN A 471 33.05 -3.36 -5.04
N GLY A 472 31.89 -3.69 -5.60
CA GLY A 472 31.74 -4.00 -7.03
C GLY A 472 32.02 -5.47 -7.38
N GLU A 473 32.36 -6.30 -6.40
CA GLU A 473 32.49 -7.74 -6.58
C GLU A 473 31.13 -8.40 -6.82
N THR A 474 31.09 -9.39 -7.71
CA THR A 474 29.91 -10.22 -7.90
C THR A 474 29.80 -11.22 -6.76
N VAL A 475 28.63 -11.28 -6.14
CA VAL A 475 28.35 -12.16 -5.00
C VAL A 475 27.11 -13.00 -5.28
N GLU A 476 27.06 -14.18 -4.66
CA GLU A 476 25.89 -15.05 -4.65
C GLU A 476 25.12 -14.85 -3.33
N VAL A 477 23.79 -14.87 -3.38
CA VAL A 477 22.93 -14.71 -2.20
C VAL A 477 22.08 -15.97 -2.03
N ALA A 478 22.59 -16.91 -1.24
CA ALA A 478 21.87 -18.15 -0.95
C ALA A 478 20.81 -17.98 0.14
N SER A 479 19.66 -18.64 -0.07
CA SER A 479 18.55 -18.73 0.86
C SER A 479 17.95 -20.14 0.81
N ARG A 480 17.04 -20.45 1.75
CA ARG A 480 16.26 -21.70 1.76
C ARG A 480 15.42 -21.93 0.49
N ARG A 481 15.25 -20.90 -0.35
CA ARG A 481 14.40 -20.90 -1.55
C ARG A 481 15.19 -20.72 -2.85
N GLY A 482 16.53 -20.74 -2.80
CA GLY A 482 17.40 -20.57 -3.98
C GLY A 482 18.58 -19.64 -3.72
N SER A 483 19.43 -19.48 -4.73
CA SER A 483 20.70 -18.75 -4.70
C SER A 483 20.96 -17.94 -5.95
#